data_AF-W6RFC2-F1
#
_entry.id   AF-W6RFC2-F1
#
_cell.length_a   1.000
_cell.length_b   1.000
_cell.length_c   1.000
_cell.angle_alpha   90.00
_cell.angle_beta   90.00
_cell.angle_gamma   90.00
#
_symmetry.space_group_name_H-M   'P 1'
#
loop_
_entity.id
_entity.type
_entity.pdbx_description
1 polymer ?
#
loop_
_entity_poly.entity_id
_entity_poly.type
_entity_poly.pdbx_seq_one_letter_code
_entity_poly.pdbx_strand_id
1 'polypeptide(L)'
;MVDFVANLERINALAEGSPGYVWRLQDEAGDATAIRPFGDEVLVNMSVWHDVQSLSDYVYKSAHTEMLKRRREWFERVEQAHQVLWWVPAGHRPSVVEASERLAHLREYGATAQAFTFRHAFAAPA
;
A
#
# COMPACT_ATOMS: atom_id res chain seq x y z
N MET A 1 10.29 -4.16 -16.08
CA MET A 1 10.53 -4.72 -14.74
C MET A 1 11.83 -4.25 -14.10
N VAL A 2 12.98 -4.31 -14.78
CA VAL A 2 14.30 -3.92 -14.22
C VAL A 2 14.32 -2.52 -13.60
N ASP A 3 13.82 -1.49 -14.31
CA ASP A 3 13.80 -0.10 -13.80
C ASP A 3 12.93 0.05 -12.54
N PHE A 4 11.79 -0.62 -12.47
CA PHE A 4 10.93 -0.62 -11.28
C PHE A 4 11.63 -1.27 -10.08
N VAL A 5 12.24 -2.45 -10.28
CA VAL A 5 12.97 -3.16 -9.22
C VAL A 5 14.15 -2.32 -8.71
N ALA A 6 14.89 -1.65 -9.61
CA ALA A 6 15.99 -0.76 -9.24
C ALA A 6 15.55 0.47 -8.42
N ASN A 7 14.26 0.84 -8.48
CA ASN A 7 13.71 1.93 -7.67
C ASN A 7 13.12 1.47 -6.33
N LEU A 8 12.93 0.17 -6.10
CA LEU A 8 12.27 -0.34 -4.88
C LEU A 8 13.00 0.10 -3.62
N GLU A 9 14.33 -0.08 -3.56
CA GLU A 9 15.13 0.31 -2.39
C GLU A 9 14.99 1.81 -2.09
N ARG A 10 15.09 2.65 -3.13
CA ARG A 10 14.94 4.11 -2.99
C ARG A 10 13.56 4.50 -2.46
N ILE A 11 12.51 3.85 -2.94
CA ILE A 11 11.12 4.12 -2.52
C ILE A 11 10.85 3.58 -1.11
N ASN A 12 11.39 2.42 -0.77
CA ASN A 12 11.30 1.86 0.57
C ASN A 12 12.01 2.76 1.60
N ALA A 13 13.25 3.20 1.31
CA ALA A 13 13.98 4.13 2.15
C ALA A 13 13.25 5.48 2.29
N LEU A 14 12.62 5.96 1.21
CA LEU A 14 11.80 7.17 1.25
C LEU A 14 10.59 7.00 2.18
N ALA A 15 9.92 5.84 2.16
CA ALA A 15 8.82 5.56 3.08
C ALA A 15 9.33 5.53 4.53
N GLU A 16 10.41 4.79 4.80
CA GLU A 16 11.00 4.62 6.12
C GLU A 16 11.49 5.93 6.75
N GLY A 17 11.93 6.89 5.93
CA GLY A 17 12.33 8.23 6.36
C GLY A 17 11.20 9.26 6.42
N SER A 18 9.98 8.90 6.03
CA SER A 18 8.85 9.84 5.98
C SER A 18 8.16 9.99 7.34
N PRO A 19 7.69 11.21 7.70
CA PRO A 19 6.89 11.41 8.91
C PRO A 19 5.68 10.47 8.96
N GLY A 20 5.42 9.91 10.13
CA GLY A 20 4.28 9.04 10.35
C GLY A 20 4.45 7.60 9.86
N TYR A 21 5.58 7.22 9.24
CA TYR A 21 5.86 5.83 8.90
C TYR A 21 6.00 4.95 10.15
N VAL A 22 5.43 3.74 10.10
CA VAL A 22 5.49 2.77 11.21
C VAL A 22 6.11 1.45 10.77
N TRP A 23 5.66 0.90 9.63
CA TRP A 23 6.08 -0.42 9.16
C TRP A 23 5.76 -0.62 7.68
N ARG A 24 6.45 -1.57 7.03
CA ARG A 24 6.09 -2.10 5.70
C ARG A 24 6.22 -3.61 5.63
N LEU A 25 5.44 -4.21 4.75
CA LEU A 25 5.57 -5.60 4.37
C LEU A 25 6.95 -5.84 3.74
N GLN A 26 7.60 -6.89 4.22
CA GLN A 26 8.89 -7.38 3.76
C GLN A 26 9.00 -8.85 4.15
N ASP A 27 9.72 -9.63 3.34
CA ASP A 27 10.18 -10.96 3.71
C ASP A 27 11.43 -10.88 4.61
N GLU A 28 12.04 -12.03 4.91
CA GLU A 28 13.27 -12.11 5.70
C GLU A 28 14.46 -11.41 5.04
N ALA A 29 14.44 -11.23 3.72
CA ALA A 29 15.45 -10.51 2.95
C ALA A 29 15.16 -9.00 2.82
N GLY A 30 14.04 -8.51 3.40
CA GLY A 30 13.65 -7.11 3.34
C GLY A 30 12.81 -6.74 2.11
N ASP A 31 12.38 -7.72 1.30
CA ASP A 31 11.66 -7.52 0.04
C ASP A 31 10.23 -8.09 0.09
N ALA A 32 9.25 -7.34 -0.42
CA ALA A 32 7.89 -7.85 -0.57
C ALA A 32 7.69 -8.58 -1.91
N THR A 33 8.64 -8.47 -2.86
CA THR A 33 8.50 -9.06 -4.19
C THR A 33 8.62 -10.58 -4.22
N ALA A 34 8.84 -11.30 -3.13
CA ALA A 34 8.63 -12.76 -3.10
C ALA A 34 7.18 -13.15 -2.76
N ILE A 35 6.40 -12.22 -2.20
CA ILE A 35 5.08 -12.49 -1.65
C ILE A 35 4.02 -12.34 -2.76
N ARG A 36 3.32 -13.44 -3.09
CA ARG A 36 2.38 -13.55 -4.24
C ARG A 36 0.99 -14.11 -3.86
N PRO A 37 0.22 -13.42 -3.01
CA PRO A 37 -1.11 -13.88 -2.59
C PRO A 37 -2.17 -13.88 -3.71
N PHE A 38 -1.92 -13.12 -4.78
CA PHE A 38 -2.87 -12.91 -5.89
C PHE A 38 -2.35 -13.50 -7.22
N GLY A 39 -1.38 -14.43 -7.16
CA GLY A 39 -0.72 -15.03 -8.32
C GLY A 39 0.59 -14.33 -8.69
N ASP A 40 1.39 -15.00 -9.51
CA ASP A 40 2.79 -14.62 -9.81
C ASP A 40 2.94 -13.28 -10.54
N GLU A 41 1.89 -12.85 -11.25
CA GLU A 41 1.84 -11.60 -12.01
C GLU A 41 1.47 -10.37 -11.17
N VAL A 42 1.14 -10.56 -9.89
CA VAL A 42 0.70 -9.47 -9.01
C VAL A 42 1.77 -9.15 -7.97
N LEU A 43 2.28 -7.92 -8.02
CA LEU A 43 3.12 -7.38 -6.95
C LEU A 43 2.24 -6.79 -5.85
N VAL A 44 2.58 -7.12 -4.60
CA VAL A 44 1.90 -6.58 -3.41
C VAL A 44 2.85 -5.71 -2.62
N ASN A 45 2.36 -4.55 -2.22
CA ASN A 45 2.98 -3.73 -1.19
C ASN A 45 1.97 -3.43 -0.09
N MET A 46 2.46 -3.25 1.13
CA MET A 46 1.63 -2.88 2.27
C MET A 46 2.48 -2.13 3.28
N SER A 47 1.91 -1.12 3.90
CA SER A 47 2.59 -0.31 4.92
C SER A 47 1.60 0.22 5.95
N VAL A 48 2.10 0.45 7.16
CA VAL A 48 1.35 1.03 8.28
C VAL A 48 1.93 2.40 8.57
N TRP A 49 1.02 3.34 8.79
CA TRP A 49 1.29 4.74 9.05
C TRP A 49 0.46 5.20 10.25
N HIS A 50 0.93 6.22 10.94
CA HIS A 50 0.24 6.83 12.07
C HIS A 50 -1.14 7.38 11.69
N ASP A 51 -1.26 7.93 10.47
CA ASP A 51 -2.49 8.54 10.00
C ASP A 51 -2.55 8.59 8.45
N VAL A 52 -3.75 8.86 7.93
CA VAL A 52 -4.02 8.93 6.49
C VAL A 52 -3.30 10.10 5.82
N GLN A 53 -3.09 11.22 6.52
CA GLN A 53 -2.47 12.41 5.97
C GLN A 53 -0.97 12.18 5.72
N SER A 54 -0.27 11.58 6.69
CA SER A 54 1.13 11.19 6.59
C SER A 54 1.37 10.24 5.41
N LEU A 55 0.54 9.20 5.27
CA LEU A 55 0.59 8.29 4.13
C LEU A 55 0.29 9.04 2.81
N SER A 56 -0.71 9.92 2.78
CA SER A 56 -1.06 10.71 1.59
C SER A 56 0.09 11.62 1.14
N ASP A 57 0.77 12.26 2.09
CA ASP A 57 1.92 13.12 1.82
C ASP A 57 3.09 12.31 1.25
N TYR A 58 3.37 11.13 1.80
CA TYR A 58 4.33 10.20 1.20
C TYR A 58 3.91 9.80 -0.22
N VAL A 59 2.65 9.43 -0.46
CA VAL A 59 2.20 8.92 -1.77
C VAL A 59 2.19 10.00 -2.84
N TYR A 60 1.74 11.21 -2.51
CA TYR A 60 1.43 12.25 -3.50
C TYR A 60 2.34 13.49 -3.45
N LYS A 61 3.04 13.73 -2.34
CA LYS A 61 3.91 14.91 -2.15
C LYS A 61 5.40 14.55 -2.01
N SER A 62 5.79 13.33 -2.41
CA SER A 62 7.17 12.87 -2.41
C SER A 62 7.62 12.40 -3.79
N ALA A 63 8.87 11.93 -3.88
CA ALA A 63 9.38 11.30 -5.10
C ALA A 63 8.67 9.99 -5.48
N HIS A 64 7.77 9.46 -4.63
CA HIS A 64 6.88 8.35 -4.97
C HIS A 64 5.91 8.71 -6.12
N THR A 65 5.53 9.98 -6.24
CA THR A 65 4.66 10.47 -7.32
C THR A 65 5.22 10.18 -8.71
N GLU A 66 6.55 10.18 -8.88
CA GLU A 66 7.19 9.87 -10.16
C GLU A 66 6.99 8.40 -10.56
N MET A 67 6.99 7.47 -9.60
CA MET A 67 6.64 6.08 -9.85
C MET A 67 5.16 5.93 -10.21
N LEU A 68 4.28 6.67 -9.53
CA LEU A 68 2.85 6.64 -9.83
C LEU A 68 2.54 7.14 -11.24
N LYS A 69 3.24 8.16 -11.74
CA LYS A 69 3.09 8.68 -13.10
C LYS A 69 3.50 7.65 -14.15
N ARG A 70 4.59 6.92 -13.88
CA ARG A 70 5.19 5.94 -14.80
C ARG A 70 4.66 4.52 -14.62
N ARG A 71 3.74 4.27 -13.67
CA ARG A 71 3.25 2.93 -13.32
C ARG A 71 2.77 2.09 -14.52
N ARG A 72 2.24 2.74 -15.57
CA ARG A 72 1.77 2.07 -16.80
C ARG A 72 2.89 1.50 -17.68
N GLU A 73 4.14 1.86 -17.42
CA GLU A 73 5.32 1.26 -18.08
C GLU A 73 5.61 -0.15 -17.54
N TRP A 74 5.08 -0.50 -16.36
CA TRP A 74 5.39 -1.76 -15.68
C TRP A 74 4.15 -2.57 -15.30
N PHE A 75 3.01 -1.92 -15.12
CA PHE A 75 1.76 -2.56 -14.68
C PHE A 75 0.63 -2.33 -15.66
N GLU A 76 -0.15 -3.38 -15.87
CA GLU A 76 -1.39 -3.29 -16.61
C GLU A 76 -2.46 -2.53 -15.83
N ARG A 77 -3.46 -2.04 -16.57
CA ARG A 77 -4.61 -1.36 -15.96
C ARG A 77 -5.52 -2.40 -15.32
N VAL A 78 -5.75 -2.26 -14.02
CA VAL A 78 -6.73 -3.07 -13.28
C VAL A 78 -8.06 -2.29 -13.21
N GLU A 79 -9.14 -2.86 -13.76
CA GLU A 79 -10.49 -2.26 -13.73
C GLU A 79 -11.09 -2.25 -12.32
N GLN A 80 -10.76 -3.26 -11.52
CA GLN A 80 -11.23 -3.37 -10.14
C GLN A 80 -10.34 -2.58 -9.18
N ALA A 81 -10.87 -2.30 -7.98
CA ALA A 81 -10.07 -1.70 -6.91
C ALA A 81 -8.84 -2.56 -6.63
N HIS A 82 -7.66 -1.94 -6.62
CA HIS A 82 -6.36 -2.57 -6.37
C HIS A 82 -5.59 -1.89 -5.22
N GLN A 83 -6.23 -0.94 -4.54
CA GLN A 83 -5.72 -0.24 -3.37
C GLN A 83 -6.83 -0.16 -2.34
N VAL A 84 -6.50 -0.43 -1.09
CA VAL A 84 -7.40 -0.30 0.06
C VAL A 84 -6.63 0.28 1.25
N LEU A 85 -7.30 1.14 2.00
CA LEU A 85 -6.86 1.67 3.29
C LEU A 85 -7.82 1.15 4.36
N TRP A 86 -7.29 0.85 5.54
CA TRP A 86 -8.09 0.50 6.72
C TRP A 86 -7.31 0.86 7.98
N TRP A 87 -8.03 0.99 9.09
CA TRP A 87 -7.41 1.23 10.38
C TRP A 87 -6.98 -0.10 11.02
N VAL A 88 -5.80 -0.10 11.62
CA VAL A 88 -5.27 -1.22 12.40
C VAL A 88 -5.02 -0.78 13.84
N PRO A 89 -5.17 -1.66 14.84
CA PRO A 89 -4.82 -1.35 16.22
C PRO A 89 -3.34 -0.96 16.35
N ALA A 90 -3.01 -0.11 17.32
CA ALA A 90 -1.63 0.25 17.60
C ALA A 90 -0.79 -1.00 17.92
N GLY A 91 0.38 -1.13 17.28
CA GLY A 91 1.27 -2.29 17.42
C GLY A 91 0.88 -3.50 16.54
N HIS A 92 -0.28 -3.49 15.89
CA HIS A 92 -0.67 -4.55 14.96
C HIS A 92 0.10 -4.43 13.65
N ARG A 93 0.60 -5.56 13.15
CA ARG A 93 1.20 -5.68 11.82
C ARG A 93 0.23 -6.50 10.97
N PRO A 94 -0.47 -5.87 10.01
CA PRO A 94 -1.47 -6.58 9.22
C PRO A 94 -0.82 -7.67 8.38
N SER A 95 -1.57 -8.74 8.17
CA SER A 95 -1.15 -9.81 7.26
C SER A 95 -1.63 -9.53 5.84
N VAL A 96 -1.03 -10.23 4.88
CA VAL A 96 -1.48 -10.17 3.49
C VAL A 96 -2.87 -10.78 3.31
N VAL A 97 -3.24 -11.76 4.14
CA VAL A 97 -4.60 -12.33 4.17
C VAL A 97 -5.61 -11.26 4.59
N GLU A 98 -5.30 -10.53 5.67
CA GLU A 98 -6.13 -9.40 6.13
C GLU A 98 -6.28 -8.33 5.03
N ALA A 99 -5.19 -7.94 4.37
CA ALA A 99 -5.24 -6.98 3.26
C ALA A 99 -6.14 -7.47 2.11
N SER A 100 -6.13 -8.78 1.83
CA SER A 100 -6.94 -9.41 0.79
C SER A 100 -8.43 -9.36 1.15
N GLU A 101 -8.77 -9.63 2.41
CA GLU A 101 -10.15 -9.51 2.92
C GLU A 101 -10.65 -8.07 2.86
N ARG A 102 -9.82 -7.08 3.24
CA ARG A 102 -10.18 -5.66 3.13
C ARG A 102 -10.37 -5.21 1.69
N LEU A 103 -9.52 -5.66 0.78
CA LEU A 103 -9.66 -5.34 -0.63
C LEU A 103 -10.92 -5.97 -1.23
N ALA A 104 -11.24 -7.21 -0.86
CA ALA A 104 -12.48 -7.86 -1.26
C ALA A 104 -13.71 -7.09 -0.74
N HIS A 105 -13.70 -6.70 0.53
CA HIS A 105 -14.77 -5.89 1.13
C HIS A 105 -14.98 -4.56 0.37
N LEU A 106 -13.90 -3.84 0.04
CA LEU A 106 -13.98 -2.60 -0.73
C LEU A 106 -14.59 -2.81 -2.13
N ARG A 107 -14.28 -3.93 -2.79
CA ARG A 107 -14.82 -4.27 -4.12
C ARG A 107 -16.31 -4.59 -4.06
N GLU A 108 -16.76 -5.26 -3.01
CA GLU A 108 -18.14 -5.71 -2.84
C GLU A 108 -19.06 -4.60 -2.34
N TYR A 109 -18.63 -3.85 -1.32
CA TYR A 109 -19.48 -2.90 -0.60
C TYR A 109 -19.16 -1.42 -0.90
N GLY A 110 -18.09 -1.14 -1.63
CA GLY A 110 -17.54 0.21 -1.74
C GLY A 110 -16.85 0.67 -0.44
N ALA A 111 -16.62 1.98 -0.32
CA ALA A 111 -15.88 2.53 0.82
C ALA A 111 -16.71 2.49 2.11
N THR A 112 -16.18 1.84 3.14
CA THR A 112 -16.74 1.76 4.50
C THR A 112 -15.66 2.04 5.53
N ALA A 113 -16.03 2.24 6.80
CA ALA A 113 -15.05 2.40 7.88
C ALA A 113 -14.12 1.18 8.04
N GLN A 114 -14.51 0.01 7.53
CA GLN A 114 -13.71 -1.20 7.55
C GLN A 114 -12.70 -1.27 6.40
N ALA A 115 -13.00 -0.69 5.24
CA ALA A 115 -12.14 -0.70 4.07
C ALA A 115 -12.49 0.49 3.16
N PHE A 116 -11.52 1.37 2.92
CA PHE A 116 -11.74 2.65 2.24
C PHE A 116 -10.58 3.07 1.33
N THR A 117 -10.65 4.28 0.79
CA THR A 117 -9.64 4.86 -0.12
C THR A 117 -9.30 6.28 0.32
N PHE A 118 -8.22 6.87 -0.21
CA PHE A 118 -7.92 8.29 0.03
C PHE A 118 -9.07 9.23 -0.32
N ARG A 119 -9.88 8.90 -1.34
CA ARG A 119 -11.02 9.73 -1.76
C ARG A 119 -12.12 9.78 -0.71
N HIS A 120 -12.29 8.70 0.05
CA HIS A 120 -13.33 8.55 1.06
C HIS A 120 -12.71 8.03 2.35
N ALA A 121 -11.90 8.87 3.01
CA ALA A 121 -11.26 8.51 4.26
C ALA A 121 -12.25 8.55 5.43
N PHE A 122 -12.08 7.65 6.38
CA PHE A 122 -12.86 7.61 7.63
C PHE A 122 -11.96 7.99 8.81
N ALA A 123 -12.54 8.59 9.85
CA ALA A 123 -11.80 8.84 11.09
C ALA A 123 -11.34 7.53 11.73
N ALA A 124 -10.23 7.59 12.47
CA ALA A 124 -9.78 6.44 13.25
C ALA A 124 -10.87 6.04 14.29
N PRO A 125 -11.07 4.74 14.54
CA PRO A 125 -11.91 4.27 15.63
C PRO A 125 -11.44 4.86 16.97
N ALA A 126 -12.39 5.11 17.88
CA ALA A 126 -12.11 5.58 19.23
C ALA A 126 -11.50 4.48 20.11
#